data_AF-A0A7Y5NGF4-F1
#
_entry.id   AF-A0A7Y5NGF4-F1
#
_cell.length_a   1.000
_cell.length_b   1.000
_cell.length_c   1.000
_cell.angle_alpha   90.00
_cell.angle_beta   90.00
_cell.angle_gamma   90.00
#
_symmetry.space_group_name_H-M   'P 1'
#
loop_
_entity.id
_entity.type
_entity.pdbx_description
1 polymer ?
#
loop_
_entity_poly.entity_id
_entity_poly.type
_entity_poly.pdbx_seq_one_letter_code
_entity_poly.pdbx_strand_id
1 'polypeptide(L)'
;MLLTPQSPDTVDMKSFVGMTIRESYLLRDYISQGNFGAVYKSEQQFLGVPVRRVAVKLSKAAQVDLKTAKDIFADAFLLAEAMDEMDDAQARTNLVHVYDVGLIKELDNRMFVVMEYIQGTDLDRQF
;
A
#
# COMPACT_ATOMS: atom_id res chain seq x y z
N MET A 1 -14.86 20.58 -20.14
CA MET A 1 -14.32 19.29 -20.62
C MET A 1 -14.46 18.33 -19.46
N LEU A 2 -15.43 17.39 -19.50
CA LEU A 2 -15.67 16.45 -18.41
C LEU A 2 -14.68 15.30 -18.55
N LEU A 3 -13.83 15.09 -17.55
CA LEU A 3 -12.95 13.92 -17.47
C LEU A 3 -13.82 12.68 -17.25
N THR A 4 -13.83 11.78 -18.22
CA THR A 4 -14.47 10.47 -18.10
C THR A 4 -13.79 9.71 -16.96
N PRO A 5 -14.52 9.10 -16.00
CA PRO A 5 -13.90 8.27 -14.99
C PRO A 5 -13.15 7.12 -15.67
N GLN A 6 -11.85 6.98 -15.40
CA GLN A 6 -11.08 5.86 -15.91
C GLN A 6 -11.58 4.56 -15.26
N SER A 7 -11.92 3.57 -16.08
CA SER A 7 -12.26 2.24 -15.56
C SER A 7 -11.08 1.67 -14.74
N PRO A 8 -11.33 1.00 -13.61
CA PRO A 8 -10.27 0.47 -12.74
C PRO A 8 -9.28 -0.47 -13.45
N ASP A 9 -9.67 -1.07 -14.58
CA ASP A 9 -8.85 -2.00 -15.36
C ASP A 9 -7.91 -1.34 -16.39
N THR A 10 -7.92 -0.01 -16.54
CA THR A 10 -7.09 0.70 -17.53
C THR A 10 -5.85 1.38 -16.95
N VAL A 11 -5.67 1.35 -15.62
CA VAL A 11 -4.53 2.02 -14.98
C VAL A 11 -3.27 1.16 -15.12
N ASP A 12 -2.26 1.66 -15.82
CA ASP A 12 -0.93 1.04 -15.83
C ASP A 12 -0.24 1.26 -14.50
N MET A 13 -0.37 0.29 -13.60
CA MET A 13 0.21 0.37 -12.26
C MET A 13 1.75 0.46 -12.31
N LYS A 14 2.42 -0.08 -13.34
CA LYS A 14 3.89 0.02 -13.41
C LYS A 14 4.37 1.46 -13.63
N SER A 15 3.53 2.33 -14.18
CA SER A 15 3.85 3.74 -14.40
C SER A 15 4.13 4.53 -13.11
N PHE A 16 3.71 4.04 -11.95
CA PHE A 16 3.97 4.69 -10.66
C PHE A 16 5.39 4.45 -10.12
N VAL A 17 6.17 3.55 -10.72
CA VAL A 17 7.57 3.33 -10.33
C VAL A 17 8.39 4.61 -10.53
N GLY A 18 9.22 4.94 -9.54
CA GLY A 18 10.02 6.17 -9.48
C GLY A 18 9.31 7.35 -8.84
N MET A 19 8.00 7.25 -8.57
CA MET A 19 7.26 8.30 -7.87
C MET A 19 7.49 8.26 -6.36
N THR A 20 7.53 9.43 -5.74
CA THR A 20 7.47 9.58 -4.28
C THR A 20 6.05 9.96 -3.88
N ILE A 21 5.40 9.14 -3.08
CA ILE A 21 4.08 9.44 -2.51
C ILE A 21 4.24 10.02 -1.12
N ARG A 22 3.35 10.96 -0.74
CA ARG A 22 3.34 11.60 0.59
C ARG A 22 4.69 12.22 0.99
N GLU A 23 5.49 12.63 0.01
CA GLU A 23 6.85 13.17 0.17
C GLU A 23 7.83 12.24 0.92
N SER A 24 7.42 11.00 1.18
CA SER A 24 8.09 10.13 2.16
C SER A 24 8.30 8.72 1.63
N TYR A 25 7.59 8.26 0.61
CA TYR A 25 7.71 6.87 0.14
C TYR A 25 8.01 6.80 -1.35
N LEU A 26 9.26 6.49 -1.69
CA LEU A 26 9.71 6.32 -3.07
C LEU A 26 9.42 4.89 -3.53
N LEU A 27 8.60 4.74 -4.57
CA LEU A 27 8.23 3.47 -5.17
C LEU A 27 9.36 2.99 -6.09
N ARG A 28 10.15 1.99 -5.67
CA ARG A 28 11.38 1.58 -6.37
C ARG A 28 11.13 0.52 -7.43
N ASP A 29 10.49 -0.58 -7.05
CA ASP A 29 10.27 -1.73 -7.92
C ASP A 29 8.82 -2.20 -7.82
N TYR A 30 8.17 -2.45 -8.95
CA TYR A 30 6.90 -3.16 -8.98
C TYR A 30 7.12 -4.64 -8.62
N ILE A 31 6.36 -5.17 -7.66
CA ILE A 31 6.47 -6.57 -7.22
C ILE A 31 5.36 -7.40 -7.86
N SER A 32 4.10 -7.01 -7.62
CA SER A 32 2.93 -7.79 -8.01
C SER A 32 1.69 -6.92 -8.12
N GLN A 33 0.65 -7.48 -8.73
CA GLN A 33 -0.68 -6.88 -8.81
C GLN A 33 -1.74 -7.93 -8.57
N GLY A 34 -2.74 -7.57 -7.78
CA GLY A 34 -3.97 -8.32 -7.60
C GLY A 34 -5.19 -7.51 -8.03
N ASN A 35 -6.36 -7.99 -7.64
CA ASN A 35 -7.63 -7.35 -8.00
C ASN A 35 -7.73 -5.91 -7.49
N PHE A 36 -7.30 -5.68 -6.25
CA PHE A 36 -7.41 -4.37 -5.61
C PHE A 36 -6.39 -3.34 -6.09
N GLY A 37 -5.21 -3.77 -6.55
CA GLY A 37 -4.07 -2.88 -6.62
C GLY A 37 -2.75 -3.58 -6.90
N ALA A 38 -1.68 -2.79 -6.91
CA ALA A 38 -0.31 -3.25 -7.10
C ALA A 38 0.54 -2.98 -5.86
N VAL A 39 1.52 -3.84 -5.63
CA VAL A 39 2.47 -3.76 -4.52
C VAL A 39 3.85 -3.42 -5.07
N TYR A 40 4.53 -2.51 -4.40
CA TYR A 40 5.86 -2.01 -4.76
C TYR A 40 6.82 -2.22 -3.62
N LYS A 41 8.04 -2.63 -3.95
CA LYS A 41 9.19 -2.47 -3.07
C LYS A 41 9.52 -0.99 -3.05
N SER A 42 9.58 -0.42 -1.86
CA SER A 42 9.68 1.03 -1.69
C SER A 42 10.65 1.37 -0.57
N GLU A 43 10.99 2.64 -0.51
CA GLU A 43 11.86 3.21 0.51
C GLU A 43 11.14 4.36 1.20
N GLN A 44 11.00 4.26 2.53
CA GLN A 44 10.64 5.43 3.32
C GLN A 44 11.86 6.35 3.38
N GLN A 45 11.66 7.62 3.08
CA GLN A 45 12.66 8.67 3.10
C GLN A 45 12.25 9.79 4.05
N PHE A 46 13.24 10.45 4.64
CA PHE A 46 13.05 11.68 5.39
C PHE A 46 14.17 12.65 5.01
N LEU A 47 13.82 13.86 4.57
CA LEU A 47 14.79 14.85 4.06
C LEU A 47 15.71 14.29 2.96
N GLY A 48 15.17 13.43 2.10
CA GLY A 48 15.92 12.75 1.03
C GLY A 48 16.83 11.61 1.49
N VAL A 49 16.86 11.30 2.79
CA VAL A 49 17.66 10.21 3.36
C VAL A 49 16.81 8.94 3.48
N PRO A 50 17.26 7.78 2.96
CA PRO A 50 16.61 6.49 3.18
C PRO A 50 16.53 6.15 4.67
N VAL A 51 15.32 5.88 5.18
CA VAL A 51 15.08 5.46 6.57
C VAL A 51 14.94 3.95 6.66
N ARG A 52 14.06 3.35 5.85
CA ARG A 52 13.82 1.91 5.83
C ARG A 52 13.19 1.45 4.53
N ARG A 53 13.34 0.16 4.24
CA ARG A 53 12.61 -0.51 3.17
C ARG A 53 11.21 -0.87 3.63
N VAL A 54 10.21 -0.64 2.78
CA VAL A 54 8.80 -0.96 3.03
C VAL A 54 8.15 -1.54 1.79
N ALA A 55 7.04 -2.25 1.96
CA ALA A 55 6.13 -2.56 0.88
C ALA A 55 5.03 -1.48 0.84
N VAL A 56 4.74 -0.96 -0.34
CA VAL A 56 3.61 -0.03 -0.54
C VAL A 56 2.62 -0.69 -1.47
N LYS A 57 1.35 -0.79 -1.07
CA LYS A 57 0.25 -1.20 -1.95
C LYS A 57 -0.53 0.03 -2.38
N LEU A 58 -0.73 0.21 -3.68
CA LEU A 58 -1.62 1.22 -4.25
C LEU A 58 -2.86 0.55 -4.82
N SER A 59 -4.05 1.11 -4.55
CA SER A 59 -5.29 0.63 -5.18
C SER A 59 -5.30 0.91 -6.68
N LYS A 60 -6.08 0.16 -7.47
CA LYS A 60 -6.47 0.51 -8.85
C LYS A 60 -7.59 1.55 -8.89
N ALA A 61 -8.48 1.51 -7.89
CA ALA A 61 -9.51 2.52 -7.71
C ALA A 61 -8.87 3.87 -7.39
N ALA A 62 -9.39 4.91 -8.03
CA ALA A 62 -9.14 6.31 -7.74
C ALA A 62 -10.48 7.00 -7.47
N GLN A 63 -10.43 8.29 -7.16
CA GLN A 63 -11.55 9.14 -6.80
C GLN A 63 -12.36 8.55 -5.63
N VAL A 64 -11.66 7.84 -4.73
CA VAL A 64 -12.29 7.18 -3.60
C VAL A 64 -12.81 8.25 -2.65
N ASP A 65 -14.11 8.23 -2.42
CA ASP A 65 -14.74 9.08 -1.41
C ASP A 65 -14.42 8.53 0.00
N LEU A 66 -14.37 9.42 0.99
CA LEU A 66 -14.03 9.04 2.37
C LEU A 66 -15.04 8.08 3.01
N LYS A 67 -16.30 8.07 2.56
CA LYS A 67 -17.35 7.24 3.12
C LYS A 67 -17.19 5.78 2.67
N THR A 68 -16.83 5.58 1.41
CA THR A 68 -16.60 4.27 0.78
C THR A 68 -15.17 3.77 1.07
N ALA A 69 -14.22 4.67 1.37
CA ALA A 69 -12.87 4.30 1.76
C ALA A 69 -12.85 3.36 2.98
N LYS A 70 -13.73 3.58 3.96
CA LYS A 70 -13.79 2.76 5.17
C LYS A 70 -14.10 1.30 4.85
N ASP A 71 -15.06 1.06 3.97
CA ASP A 71 -15.47 -0.29 3.59
C ASP A 71 -14.39 -0.98 2.75
N ILE A 72 -13.67 -0.23 1.92
CA ILE A 72 -12.56 -0.78 1.11
C ILE A 72 -11.33 -1.12 1.97
N PHE A 73 -11.11 -0.39 3.06
CA PHE A 73 -9.96 -0.58 3.96
C PHE A 73 -10.24 -1.43 5.20
N ALA A 74 -11.45 -1.98 5.34
CA ALA A 74 -11.85 -2.71 6.54
C ALA A 74 -10.80 -3.74 6.99
N ASP A 75 -10.23 -4.50 6.06
CA ASP A 75 -9.20 -5.51 6.33
C ASP A 75 -7.88 -4.91 6.85
N ALA A 76 -7.43 -3.78 6.29
CA ALA A 76 -6.19 -3.14 6.72
C ALA A 76 -6.35 -2.46 8.09
N PHE A 77 -7.54 -1.91 8.37
CA PHE A 77 -7.86 -1.39 9.70
C PHE A 77 -7.95 -2.52 10.72
N LEU A 78 -8.62 -3.63 10.38
CA LEU A 78 -8.70 -4.80 11.24
C LEU A 78 -7.32 -5.37 11.57
N LEU A 79 -6.42 -5.43 10.58
CA LEU A 79 -5.06 -5.89 10.80
C LEU A 79 -4.28 -4.94 11.72
N ALA A 80 -4.40 -3.62 11.50
CA ALA A 80 -3.74 -2.63 12.34
C ALA A 80 -4.25 -2.66 13.78
N GLU A 81 -5.57 -2.77 13.98
CA GLU A 81 -6.23 -2.90 15.29
C GLU A 81 -5.79 -4.19 16.00
N ALA A 82 -5.85 -5.33 15.30
CA ALA A 82 -5.42 -6.61 15.87
C ALA A 82 -3.95 -6.59 16.31
N MET A 83 -3.08 -5.87 15.60
CA MET A 83 -1.68 -5.72 15.98
C MET A 83 -1.46 -4.83 17.21
N ASP A 84 -2.30 -3.82 17.41
CA ASP A 84 -2.24 -2.92 18.56
C ASP A 84 -2.71 -3.63 19.83
N GLU A 85 -3.78 -4.42 19.73
CA GLU A 85 -4.40 -5.15 20.85
C GLU A 85 -3.67 -6.45 21.25
N MET A 86 -2.80 -7.01 20.39
CA MET A 86 -2.13 -8.29 20.66
C MET A 86 -0.99 -8.17 21.68
N ASP A 87 -1.23 -8.54 22.93
CA ASP A 87 -0.20 -8.57 23.97
C ASP A 87 0.87 -9.68 23.77
N ASP A 88 0.56 -10.73 23.01
CA ASP A 88 1.49 -11.80 22.69
C ASP A 88 2.47 -11.37 21.58
N ALA A 89 3.70 -11.05 21.99
CA ALA A 89 4.77 -10.66 21.09
C ALA A 89 5.12 -11.74 20.05
N GLN A 90 4.98 -13.04 20.37
CA GLN A 90 5.29 -14.13 19.46
C GLN A 90 4.18 -14.32 18.42
N ALA A 91 2.92 -14.14 18.79
CA ALA A 91 1.82 -14.09 17.82
C ALA A 91 1.99 -12.91 16.86
N ARG A 92 2.38 -11.75 17.39
CA ARG A 92 2.59 -10.51 16.63
C ARG A 92 3.66 -10.65 15.54
N THR A 93 4.68 -11.48 15.72
CA THR A 93 5.72 -11.69 14.68
C THR A 93 5.22 -12.45 13.45
N ASN A 94 4.05 -13.10 13.52
CA ASN A 94 3.46 -13.82 12.39
C ASN A 94 2.54 -12.94 11.53
N LEU A 95 2.37 -11.67 11.90
CA LEU A 95 1.55 -10.71 11.17
C LEU A 95 2.44 -9.66 10.48
N VAL A 96 2.03 -9.26 9.28
CA VAL A 96 2.71 -8.19 8.55
C VAL A 96 2.36 -6.85 9.17
N HIS A 97 3.36 -6.09 9.59
CA HIS A 97 3.14 -4.79 10.21
C HIS A 97 2.64 -3.74 9.21
N VAL A 98 1.48 -3.12 9.48
CA VAL A 98 0.99 -1.95 8.74
C VAL A 98 1.52 -0.66 9.40
N TYR A 99 2.36 0.10 8.70
CA TYR A 99 2.99 1.31 9.24
C TYR A 99 2.19 2.60 8.96
N ASP A 100 1.47 2.65 7.85
CA ASP A 100 0.71 3.85 7.44
C ASP A 100 -0.39 3.46 6.43
N VAL A 101 -1.46 4.24 6.39
CA VAL A 101 -2.58 4.09 5.45
C VAL A 101 -3.14 5.46 5.10
N GLY A 102 -3.64 5.62 3.87
CA GLY A 102 -4.37 6.83 3.54
C GLY A 102 -4.71 7.00 2.08
N LEU A 103 -4.97 8.27 1.75
CA LEU A 103 -5.28 8.73 0.40
C LEU A 103 -4.15 9.62 -0.13
N ILE A 104 -3.88 9.47 -1.43
CA ILE A 104 -2.93 10.28 -2.19
C ILE A 104 -3.75 11.24 -3.05
N LYS A 105 -3.86 12.50 -2.63
CA LYS A 105 -4.71 13.50 -3.30
C LYS A 105 -4.22 13.80 -4.71
N GLU A 106 -2.90 13.80 -4.88
CA GLU A 106 -2.18 14.06 -6.13
C GLU A 106 -2.38 12.94 -7.16
N LEU A 107 -2.82 11.76 -6.71
CA LEU A 107 -3.19 10.63 -7.55
C LEU A 107 -4.69 10.38 -7.50
N ASP A 108 -5.48 11.44 -7.61
CA ASP A 108 -6.94 11.41 -7.63
C ASP A 108 -7.54 10.71 -6.39
N ASN A 109 -7.05 10.99 -5.18
CA ASN A 109 -7.48 10.28 -3.96
C ASN A 109 -7.36 8.75 -4.07
N ARG A 110 -6.29 8.27 -4.70
CA ARG A 110 -5.96 6.83 -4.70
C ARG A 110 -5.52 6.39 -3.31
N MET A 111 -5.86 5.17 -2.97
CA MET A 111 -5.57 4.60 -1.66
C MET A 111 -4.17 4.01 -1.62
N PHE A 112 -3.53 4.09 -0.45
CA PHE A 112 -2.28 3.41 -0.18
C PHE A 112 -2.26 2.73 1.20
N VAL A 113 -1.49 1.65 1.28
CA VAL A 113 -1.08 0.98 2.53
C VAL A 113 0.43 0.85 2.50
N VAL A 114 1.10 1.26 3.58
CA VAL A 114 2.52 1.02 3.81
C VAL A 114 2.66 -0.06 4.86
N MET A 115 3.46 -1.07 4.55
CA MET A 115 3.63 -2.22 5.43
C MET A 115 5.07 -2.74 5.42
N GLU A 116 5.35 -3.65 6.34
CA GLU A 116 6.62 -4.35 6.43
C GLU A 116 6.98 -5.01 5.10
N TYR A 117 8.23 -4.84 4.69
CA TYR A 117 8.78 -5.57 3.55
C TYR A 117 9.40 -6.88 4.03
N ILE A 118 8.68 -7.98 3.84
CA ILE A 118 9.17 -9.32 4.16
C ILE A 118 10.21 -9.75 3.14
N GLN A 119 11.40 -10.13 3.60
CA GLN A 119 12.41 -10.75 2.74
C GLN A 119 12.18 -12.26 2.70
N GLY A 120 11.86 -12.77 1.52
CA GLY A 120 11.60 -14.20 1.30
C GLY A 120 10.69 -14.43 0.11
N THR A 121 10.20 -15.67 0.00
CA THR A 121 9.15 -16.05 -0.94
C THR A 121 7.80 -16.15 -0.24
N ASP A 122 6.73 -15.97 -1.00
CA ASP A 122 5.39 -16.33 -0.58
C ASP A 122 5.26 -17.84 -0.34
N LEU A 123 4.31 -18.22 0.51
CA LEU A 123 4.09 -19.61 0.92
C LEU A 123 3.73 -20.51 -0.29
N ASP A 124 2.98 -19.97 -1.26
CA ASP A 124 2.58 -20.68 -2.49
C ASP A 124 3.78 -21.11 -3.37
N ARG A 125 4.96 -20.50 -3.18
CA ARG A 125 6.19 -20.88 -3.90
C ARG A 125 7.11 -21.79 -3.08
N GLN A 126 6.72 -22.16 -1.87
CA GLN A 126 7.47 -23.07 -1.00
C GLN A 126 7.01 -24.53 -1.11
N PHE A 127 5.94 -24.80 -1.84
CA PHE A 127 5.37 -26.14 -2.11
C PHE A 127 5.12 -26.34 -3.60
#